data_AF-A0A2A4FBI4-F1
#
_entry.id   AF-A0A2A4FBI4-F1
#
_cell.length_a   1.000
_cell.length_b   1.000
_cell.length_c   1.000
_cell.angle_alpha   90.00
_cell.angle_beta   90.00
_cell.angle_gamma   90.00
#
_symmetry.space_group_name_H-M   'P 1'
#
loop_
_entity.id
_entity.type
_entity.pdbx_description
1 polymer ?
#
loop_
_entity_poly.entity_id
_entity_poly.type
_entity_poly.pdbx_seq_one_letter_code
_entity_poly.pdbx_strand_id
1 'polypeptide(L)'
;MDARLIEMVRDEADSPLWGELEITPETDLCIDLEISDRAMLRLMRKFSVTFGVDISDFDINYYYPSRNLKFGRFIFETLKSPFSASARDKVLERPLTVGMMEVAIKTGRWEM
;
A
#
# COMPACT_ATOMS: atom_id res chain seq x y z
N MET A 1 -3.76 -1.93 15.16
CA MET A 1 -2.77 -2.30 14.15
C MET A 1 -1.65 -3.11 14.75
N ASP A 2 -1.32 -4.25 14.13
CA ASP A 2 -0.24 -5.15 14.58
C ASP A 2 1.12 -4.45 14.41
N ALA A 3 1.93 -4.38 15.47
CA ALA A 3 3.22 -3.71 15.45
C ALA A 3 4.19 -4.32 14.42
N ARG A 4 4.10 -5.65 14.19
CA ARG A 4 4.93 -6.35 13.20
C ARG A 4 4.56 -5.96 11.77
N LEU A 5 3.28 -5.64 11.54
CA LEU A 5 2.82 -5.16 10.23
C LEU A 5 3.37 -3.76 9.97
N ILE A 6 3.29 -2.88 10.98
CA ILE A 6 3.82 -1.51 10.89
C ILE A 6 5.32 -1.53 10.60
N GLU A 7 6.09 -2.33 11.34
CA GLU A 7 7.54 -2.47 11.14
C GLU A 7 7.87 -3.02 9.75
N MET A 8 7.14 -4.05 9.30
CA MET A 8 7.34 -4.62 7.97
C MET A 8 7.09 -3.62 6.85
N VAL A 9 6.03 -2.83 6.96
CA VAL A 9 5.70 -1.80 5.97
C VAL A 9 6.76 -0.70 5.96
N ARG A 10 7.26 -0.30 7.14
CA ARG A 10 8.36 0.68 7.26
C ARG A 10 9.67 0.18 6.66
N ASP A 11 10.03 -1.09 6.87
CA ASP A 11 11.25 -1.70 6.32
C ASP A 11 11.27 -1.70 4.78
N GLU A 12 10.10 -1.85 4.17
CA GLU A 12 9.96 -1.99 2.71
C GLU A 12 9.77 -0.66 1.99
N ALA A 13 9.47 0.41 2.72
CA ALA A 13 9.20 1.71 2.15
C ALA A 13 10.47 2.57 2.13
N ASP A 14 10.88 3.02 0.93
CA ASP A 14 12.18 3.65 0.66
C ASP A 14 12.30 5.13 1.16
N SER A 15 11.28 5.70 1.82
CA SER A 15 11.26 7.13 2.17
C SER A 15 11.90 7.44 3.54
N PRO A 16 12.82 8.41 3.64
CA PRO A 16 13.41 8.82 4.92
C PRO A 16 12.45 9.60 5.85
N LEU A 17 11.18 9.82 5.45
CA LEU A 17 10.22 10.69 6.14
C LEU A 17 9.33 9.98 7.18
N TRP A 18 9.52 8.67 7.44
CA TRP A 18 8.65 7.88 8.33
C TRP A 18 8.65 8.31 9.80
N GLY A 19 9.64 9.09 10.23
CA GLY A 19 9.69 9.61 11.60
C GLY A 19 8.51 10.54 11.95
N GLU A 20 7.88 11.14 10.94
CA GLU A 20 6.73 12.03 11.10
C GLU A 20 5.43 11.46 10.51
N LEU A 21 5.50 10.47 9.61
CA LEU A 21 4.31 9.86 9.02
C LEU A 21 3.71 8.79 9.95
N GLU A 22 2.58 9.12 10.56
CA GLU A 22 1.74 8.15 11.24
C GLU A 22 1.10 7.20 10.22
N ILE A 23 1.49 5.91 10.25
CA ILE A 23 0.85 4.88 9.44
C ILE A 23 -0.51 4.58 10.06
N THR A 24 -1.56 4.71 9.26
CA THR A 24 -2.95 4.41 9.60
C THR A 24 -3.51 3.33 8.66
N PRO A 25 -4.66 2.71 8.97
CA PRO A 25 -5.30 1.75 8.07
C PRO A 25 -5.63 2.31 6.68
N GLU A 26 -5.81 3.63 6.55
CA GLU A 26 -6.11 4.33 5.31
C GLU A 26 -4.85 4.74 4.53
N THR A 27 -3.67 4.43 5.05
CA THR A 27 -2.39 4.68 4.38
C THR A 27 -2.28 3.77 3.15
N ASP A 28 -2.13 4.39 1.98
CA ASP A 28 -1.96 3.71 0.70
C ASP A 28 -0.48 3.34 0.48
N LEU A 29 -0.24 2.06 0.22
CA LEU A 29 1.10 1.50 0.12
C LEU A 29 1.87 2.06 -1.10
N CYS A 30 1.22 2.36 -2.22
CA CYS A 30 1.92 2.83 -3.41
C CYS A 30 2.12 4.34 -3.42
N ILE A 31 1.15 5.07 -2.89
CA ILE A 31 1.06 6.52 -3.02
C ILE A 31 1.63 7.23 -1.81
N ASP A 32 1.09 6.95 -0.62
CA ASP A 32 1.55 7.62 0.61
C ASP A 32 2.93 7.11 0.99
N LEU A 33 3.18 5.82 0.74
CA LEU A 33 4.45 5.19 1.09
C LEU A 33 5.47 5.13 -0.06
N GLU A 34 5.07 5.54 -1.26
CA GLU A 34 5.89 5.49 -2.48
C GLU A 34 6.54 4.12 -2.76
N ILE A 35 5.92 3.01 -2.31
CA ILE A 35 6.48 1.67 -2.48
C ILE A 35 6.48 1.30 -3.95
N SER A 36 7.68 1.08 -4.50
CA SER A 36 7.87 0.60 -5.86
C SER A 36 7.30 -0.80 -6.08
N ASP A 37 6.98 -1.18 -7.31
CA ASP A 37 6.46 -2.51 -7.67
C ASP A 37 7.32 -3.66 -7.15
N ARG A 38 8.65 -3.50 -7.21
CA ARG A 38 9.58 -4.52 -6.72
C ARG A 38 9.53 -4.64 -5.19
N ALA A 39 9.46 -3.51 -4.50
CA ALA A 39 9.32 -3.47 -3.04
C ALA A 39 7.95 -4.00 -2.62
N MET A 40 6.88 -3.68 -3.35
CA MET A 40 5.54 -4.21 -3.12
C MET A 40 5.49 -5.74 -3.21
N LEU A 41 6.08 -6.32 -4.26
CA LEU A 41 6.14 -7.78 -4.39
C LEU A 41 6.97 -8.44 -3.28
N ARG A 42 8.01 -7.77 -2.77
CA ARG A 42 8.78 -8.24 -1.62
C ARG A 42 7.96 -8.16 -0.33
N LEU A 43 7.29 -7.03 -0.11
CA LEU A 43 6.39 -6.79 1.02
C LEU A 43 5.32 -7.87 1.09
N MET A 44 4.60 -8.11 0.00
CA MET A 44 3.52 -9.11 -0.01
C MET A 44 4.02 -10.53 0.23
N ARG A 45 5.20 -10.90 -0.28
CA ARG A 45 5.82 -12.20 0.05
C ARG A 45 6.19 -12.31 1.53
N LYS A 46 6.85 -11.29 2.10
CA LYS A 46 7.23 -11.26 3.52
C LYS A 46 5.99 -11.29 4.41
N PHE A 47 4.95 -10.57 4.02
CA PHE A 47 3.63 -10.54 4.66
C PHE A 47 2.99 -11.93 4.71
N SER A 48 2.89 -12.60 3.56
CA SER A 48 2.33 -13.96 3.48
C SER A 48 3.05 -14.93 4.40
N VAL A 49 4.39 -14.93 4.41
CA VAL A 49 5.20 -15.83 5.26
C VAL A 49 5.05 -15.50 6.74
N THR A 50 5.04 -14.22 7.10
CA THR A 50 5.06 -13.76 8.50
C THR A 50 3.70 -13.96 9.17
N PHE A 51 2.61 -13.76 8.43
CA PHE A 51 1.25 -13.81 8.96
C PHE A 51 0.47 -15.06 8.53
N GLY A 52 1.04 -15.91 7.68
CA GLY A 52 0.37 -17.11 7.18
C GLY A 52 -0.84 -16.79 6.30
N VAL A 53 -0.77 -15.70 5.55
CA VAL A 53 -1.87 -15.22 4.69
C VAL A 53 -1.71 -15.77 3.28
N ASP A 54 -2.77 -16.38 2.74
CA ASP A 54 -2.83 -16.73 1.32
C ASP A 54 -2.96 -15.48 0.46
N ILE A 55 -1.97 -15.22 -0.38
CA ILE A 55 -1.93 -14.05 -1.28
C ILE A 55 -2.12 -14.45 -2.75
N SER A 56 -2.62 -15.65 -3.03
CA SER A 56 -2.79 -16.16 -4.40
C SER A 56 -3.69 -15.26 -5.27
N ASP A 57 -4.64 -14.58 -4.63
CA ASP A 57 -5.55 -13.63 -5.28
C ASP A 57 -4.96 -12.20 -5.38
N PHE A 58 -3.72 -11.93 -4.94
CA PHE A 58 -3.14 -10.58 -5.03
C PHE A 58 -2.63 -10.27 -6.45
N ASP A 59 -3.16 -9.21 -7.07
CA ASP A 59 -2.63 -8.63 -8.31
C ASP A 59 -2.46 -7.10 -8.18
N ILE A 60 -1.23 -6.62 -8.29
CA ILE A 60 -0.94 -5.19 -8.22
C ILE A 60 -1.57 -4.39 -9.38
N ASN A 61 -1.79 -5.03 -10.54
CA ASN A 61 -2.42 -4.40 -11.70
C ASN A 61 -3.93 -4.22 -11.50
N TYR A 62 -4.55 -4.98 -10.61
CA TYR A 62 -5.95 -4.76 -10.23
C TYR A 62 -6.13 -3.42 -9.53
N TYR A 63 -5.20 -3.04 -8.65
CA TYR A 63 -5.21 -1.78 -7.90
C TYR A 63 -4.72 -0.59 -8.73
N TYR A 64 -3.68 -0.80 -9.56
CA TYR A 64 -3.07 0.26 -10.35
C TYR A 64 -2.99 -0.10 -11.85
N PRO A 65 -4.14 -0.22 -12.55
CA PRO A 65 -4.22 -0.70 -13.93
C PRO A 65 -3.55 0.22 -14.97
N SER A 66 -3.28 1.48 -14.65
CA SER A 66 -2.72 2.49 -15.55
C SER A 66 -1.25 2.86 -15.26
N ARG A 67 -0.44 1.93 -14.73
CA ARG A 67 0.99 2.13 -14.44
C ARG A 67 1.91 2.19 -15.68
N ASN A 68 1.39 2.63 -16.82
CA ASN A 68 2.19 3.09 -17.95
C ASN A 68 2.75 4.49 -17.66
N LEU A 69 3.81 4.57 -16.85
CA LEU A 69 4.79 5.66 -16.61
C LEU A 69 4.32 7.12 -16.37
N LYS A 70 3.22 7.59 -16.99
CA LYS A 70 2.69 8.95 -16.94
C LYS A 70 1.76 9.18 -15.75
N PHE A 71 1.05 8.15 -15.28
CA PHE A 71 0.06 8.29 -14.19
C PHE A 71 0.73 8.41 -12.82
N GLY A 72 1.80 7.64 -12.55
CA GLY A 72 2.54 7.70 -11.28
C GLY A 72 3.20 9.06 -11.05
N ARG A 73 3.80 9.66 -12.09
CA ARG A 73 4.38 11.00 -12.00
C ARG A 73 3.33 12.10 -11.91
N PHE A 74 2.22 11.98 -12.63
CA PHE A 74 1.10 12.92 -12.54
C PHE A 74 0.46 12.93 -11.16
N ILE A 75 0.18 11.75 -10.59
CA ILE A 75 -0.33 11.59 -9.22
C ILE A 75 0.68 12.12 -8.20
N PHE A 76 1.97 11.76 -8.33
CA PHE A 76 3.00 12.25 -7.42
C PHE A 76 3.15 13.77 -7.44
N GLU A 77 3.08 14.40 -8.62
CA GLU A 77 3.14 15.85 -8.78
C GLU A 77 1.86 16.56 -8.26
N THR A 78 0.70 15.88 -8.22
CA THR A 78 -0.56 16.44 -7.70
C THR A 78 -0.87 16.10 -6.23
N LEU A 79 -0.28 15.04 -5.67
CA LEU A 79 -0.50 14.57 -4.29
C LEU A 79 0.54 15.06 -3.27
N LYS A 80 1.48 15.92 -3.66
CA LYS A 80 2.30 16.71 -2.70
C LYS A 80 1.48 17.68 -1.82
N SER A 81 0.17 17.71 -2.00
CA SER A 81 -0.76 18.45 -1.16
C SER A 81 -1.56 17.47 -0.30
N PRO A 82 -1.74 17.74 1.00
CA PRO A 82 -2.43 16.87 1.96
C PRO A 82 -3.94 16.92 1.73
N PHE A 83 -4.39 16.49 0.55
CA PHE A 83 -5.80 16.47 0.21
C PHE A 83 -6.49 15.31 0.92
N SER A 84 -7.67 15.60 1.46
CA SER A 84 -8.51 14.68 2.21
C SER A 84 -8.71 13.34 1.48
N ALA A 85 -8.90 12.25 2.24
CA ALA A 85 -9.23 10.92 1.73
C ALA A 85 -10.27 10.93 0.59
N SER A 86 -11.27 11.83 0.66
CA SER A 86 -12.33 11.97 -0.36
C SER A 86 -11.85 12.41 -1.76
N ALA A 87 -10.71 13.08 -1.87
CA ALA A 87 -10.12 13.46 -3.15
C ALA A 87 -9.29 12.31 -3.74
N ARG A 88 -8.64 11.52 -2.87
CA ARG A 88 -7.91 10.31 -3.27
C ARG A 88 -8.86 9.25 -3.82
N ASP A 89 -9.99 9.02 -3.16
CA ASP A 89 -11.03 8.08 -3.62
C ASP A 89 -11.62 8.43 -5.00
N LYS A 90 -11.56 9.72 -5.40
CA LYS A 90 -12.02 10.16 -6.72
C LYS A 90 -10.98 9.95 -7.82
N VAL A 91 -9.70 9.88 -7.47
CA VAL A 91 -8.57 9.72 -8.40
C VAL A 91 -8.14 8.26 -8.49
N LEU A 92 -8.27 7.53 -7.39
CA LEU A 92 -7.92 6.13 -7.25
C LEU A 92 -9.21 5.31 -7.27
N GLU A 93 -9.46 4.58 -8.35
CA GLU A 93 -10.62 3.68 -8.42
C GLU A 93 -10.50 2.53 -7.39
N ARG A 94 -9.27 2.16 -6.98
CA ARG A 94 -8.98 1.01 -6.11
C ARG A 94 -7.70 1.23 -5.28
N PRO A 95 -7.78 1.81 -4.07
CA PRO A 95 -6.60 1.99 -3.22
C PRO A 95 -6.09 0.64 -2.69
N LEU A 96 -4.78 0.55 -2.43
CA LEU A 96 -4.15 -0.61 -1.80
C LEU A 96 -3.61 -0.18 -0.43
N THR A 97 -4.40 -0.42 0.63
CA THR A 97 -4.14 0.17 1.95
C THR A 97 -3.64 -0.82 2.99
N VAL A 98 -3.03 -0.28 4.07
CA VAL A 98 -2.62 -1.07 5.24
C VAL A 98 -3.81 -1.78 5.90
N GLY A 99 -4.99 -1.17 5.91
CA GLY A 99 -6.21 -1.78 6.43
C GLY A 99 -6.61 -3.06 5.69
N MET A 100 -6.36 -3.15 4.38
CA MET A 100 -6.57 -4.39 3.62
C MET A 100 -5.64 -5.51 4.11
N MET A 101 -4.39 -5.18 4.44
CA MET A 101 -3.45 -6.14 5.05
C MET A 101 -3.95 -6.60 6.43
N GLU A 102 -4.50 -5.70 7.25
CA GLU A 102 -5.09 -6.08 8.54
C GLU A 102 -6.29 -7.03 8.39
N VAL A 103 -7.16 -6.77 7.41
CA VAL A 103 -8.30 -7.66 7.11
C VAL A 103 -7.78 -9.03 6.67
N ALA A 104 -6.79 -9.06 5.77
CA ALA A 104 -6.22 -10.31 5.28
C ALA A 104 -5.54 -11.14 6.38
N ILE A 105 -4.91 -10.49 7.38
CA ILE A 105 -4.40 -11.19 8.58
C ILE A 105 -5.55 -11.87 9.35
N LYS A 106 -6.69 -11.18 9.50
CA LYS A 106 -7.85 -11.70 10.25
C LYS A 106 -8.54 -12.85 9.52
N THR A 107 -8.63 -12.78 8.19
CA THR A 107 -9.30 -13.78 7.35
C THR A 107 -8.36 -14.93 6.95
N GLY A 108 -7.04 -14.74 7.04
CA GLY A 108 -6.04 -15.68 6.57
C GLY A 108 -5.86 -15.71 5.04
N ARG A 109 -6.52 -14.81 4.31
CA ARG A 109 -6.44 -14.72 2.84
C ARG A 109 -6.60 -13.29 2.35
N TRP A 110 -5.94 -12.99 1.24
CA TRP A 110 -6.14 -11.76 0.50
C TRP A 110 -7.44 -11.84 -0.30
N GLU A 111 -8.24 -10.77 -0.25
CA GLU A 111 -9.48 -10.64 -1.04
C GLU A 111 -9.43 -9.28 -1.78
N MET A 112 -9.66 -9.33 -3.09
CA MET A 112 -9.66 -8.16 -4.00
C MET A 112 -11.00 -7.43 -4.05
#